data_AF-A0A7W1LMG3-F1
#
_entry.id   AF-A0A7W1LMG3-F1
#
_cell.length_a   1.000
_cell.length_b   1.000
_cell.length_c   1.000
_cell.angle_alpha   90.00
_cell.angle_beta   90.00
_cell.angle_gamma   90.00
#
_symmetry.space_group_name_H-M   'P 1'
#
loop_
_entity.id
_entity.type
_entity.pdbx_description
1 polymer ?
#
loop_
_entity_poly.entity_id
_entity_poly.type
_entity_poly.pdbx_seq_one_letter_code
_entity_poly.pdbx_strand_id
1 'polypeptide(L)'
;ITPERLARVERAEHALRSALRAAGLHTRNLRVRDLGDSARVEVDAGLITTLAVRPDLLAQVTGFDQVEVDPLGFRSGAMNELLPDPARFR
;
A
#
# COMPACT_ATOMS: atom_id res chain seq x y z
N ILE A 1 11.77 -1.61 11.64
CA ILE A 1 11.60 -1.77 10.17
C ILE A 1 13.01 -1.94 9.60
N THR A 2 13.25 -2.94 8.74
CA THR A 2 14.59 -3.15 8.14
C THR A 2 14.76 -2.34 6.85
N PRO A 3 15.99 -2.01 6.43
CA PRO A 3 16.23 -1.31 5.17
C PRO A 3 15.64 -2.03 3.95
N GLU A 4 15.65 -3.36 3.96
CA GLU A 4 15.13 -4.18 2.86
C GLU A 4 13.61 -4.05 2.75
N ARG A 5 12.92 -4.06 3.89
CA ARG A 5 11.46 -3.86 3.93
C ARG A 5 11.07 -2.45 3.51
N LEU A 6 11.84 -1.44 3.93
CA LEU A 6 11.62 -0.07 3.49
C LEU A 6 11.80 0.08 1.97
N ALA A 7 12.92 -0.41 1.43
CA ALA A 7 13.21 -0.35 0.00
C ALA A 7 12.18 -1.15 -0.83
N ARG A 8 11.65 -2.25 -0.29
CA ARG A 8 10.57 -3.01 -0.93
C ARG A 8 9.29 -2.17 -1.06
N VAL A 9 8.88 -1.50 0.03
CA VAL A 9 7.71 -0.62 0.03
C VAL A 9 7.89 0.55 -0.94
N GLU A 10 9.04 1.23 -0.89
CA GLU A 10 9.34 2.36 -1.78
C GLU A 10 9.25 1.97 -3.26
N ARG A 11 9.82 0.81 -3.64
CA ARG A 11 9.72 0.28 -5.00
C ARG A 11 8.26 0.00 -5.40
N ALA A 12 7.50 -0.63 -4.50
CA ALA A 12 6.09 -0.94 -4.74
C ALA A 12 5.25 0.33 -4.94
N GLU A 13 5.42 1.34 -4.09
CA GLU A 13 4.70 2.61 -4.23
C GLU A 13 5.07 3.34 -5.52
N HIS A 14 6.35 3.34 -5.88
CA HIS A 14 6.83 3.95 -7.12
C HIS A 14 6.27 3.26 -8.38
N ALA A 15 6.28 1.93 -8.38
CA ALA A 15 5.76 1.13 -9.49
C ALA A 15 4.26 1.36 -9.69
N LEU A 16 3.46 1.28 -8.62
CA LEU A 16 2.02 1.49 -8.71
C LEU A 16 1.68 2.93 -9.12
N ARG A 17 2.38 3.93 -8.57
CA ARG A 17 2.20 5.34 -8.98
C ARG A 17 2.49 5.55 -10.47
N SER A 18 3.53 4.91 -10.98
CA SER A 18 3.90 4.98 -12.40
C SER A 18 2.85 4.33 -13.29
N ALA A 19 2.35 3.16 -12.89
CA ALA A 19 1.32 2.42 -13.60
C ALA A 19 -0.02 3.17 -13.64
N LEU A 20 -0.44 3.74 -12.51
CA LEU A 20 -1.63 4.60 -12.43
C LEU A 20 -1.51 5.77 -13.40
N ARG A 21 -0.37 6.47 -13.39
CA ARG A 21 -0.11 7.60 -14.30
C ARG A 21 -0.16 7.17 -15.77
N ALA A 22 0.44 6.04 -16.12
CA ALA A 22 0.40 5.50 -17.49
C ALA A 22 -1.03 5.14 -17.94
N ALA A 23 -1.88 4.73 -17.00
CA ALA A 23 -3.30 4.46 -17.22
C ALA A 23 -4.19 5.73 -17.18
N GLY A 24 -3.63 6.92 -17.03
CA GLY A 24 -4.40 8.18 -16.91
C GLY A 24 -5.13 8.35 -15.57
N LEU A 25 -4.78 7.55 -14.57
CA LEU A 25 -5.35 7.61 -13.22
C LEU A 25 -4.44 8.45 -12.31
N HIS A 26 -5.02 9.43 -11.64
CA HIS A 26 -4.30 10.31 -10.73
C HIS A 26 -4.69 9.99 -9.29
N THR A 27 -3.67 9.76 -8.45
CA THR A 27 -3.83 9.56 -7.01
C THR A 27 -3.00 10.61 -6.28
N ARG A 28 -3.62 11.30 -5.34
CA ARG A 28 -2.95 12.19 -4.39
C ARG A 28 -2.30 11.35 -3.30
N ASN A 29 -3.08 10.47 -2.67
CA ASN A 29 -2.60 9.62 -1.60
C ASN A 29 -2.46 8.18 -2.09
N LEU A 30 -1.28 7.60 -1.86
CA LEU A 30 -1.00 6.20 -2.13
C LEU A 30 -0.04 5.73 -1.05
N ARG A 31 -0.34 4.59 -0.45
CA ARG A 31 0.54 3.90 0.49
C ARG A 31 0.49 2.40 0.21
N VAL A 32 1.65 1.75 0.23
CA VAL A 32 1.73 0.30 0.26
C VAL A 32 2.12 -0.13 1.66
N ARG A 33 1.21 -0.81 2.35
CA ARG A 33 1.45 -1.36 3.68
C ARG A 33 1.97 -2.78 3.56
N ASP A 34 3.20 -2.98 4.00
CA ASP A 34 3.86 -4.28 4.12
C ASP A 34 3.32 -5.06 5.32
N LEU A 35 2.74 -6.24 5.06
CA LEU A 35 2.18 -7.16 6.06
C LEU A 35 3.02 -8.45 6.21
N GLY A 36 4.29 -8.43 5.75
CA GLY A 36 5.14 -9.62 5.66
C GLY A 36 5.13 -10.17 4.23
N ASP A 37 4.39 -11.25 4.01
CA ASP A 37 4.28 -11.92 2.71
C ASP A 37 3.23 -11.26 1.81
N SER A 38 2.28 -10.52 2.38
CA SER A 38 1.28 -9.76 1.64
C SER A 38 1.46 -8.25 1.76
N ALA A 39 0.82 -7.52 0.84
CA ALA A 39 0.72 -6.08 0.86
C ALA A 39 -0.72 -5.60 0.78
N ARG A 40 -1.00 -4.49 1.46
CA ARG A 40 -2.26 -3.76 1.36
C ARG A 40 -2.03 -2.38 0.76
N VAL A 41 -2.76 -2.09 -0.30
CA VAL A 41 -2.70 -0.83 -1.05
C VAL A 41 -3.79 0.11 -0.55
N GLU A 42 -3.38 1.24 0.01
CA GLU A 42 -4.27 2.31 0.45
C GLU A 42 -4.21 3.46 -0.58
N VAL A 43 -5.34 3.83 -1.18
CA VAL A 43 -5.45 4.91 -2.19
C VAL A 43 -6.63 5.84 -1.90
N ASP A 44 -6.69 6.98 -2.59
CA ASP A 44 -7.86 7.85 -2.54
C ASP A 44 -9.15 7.09 -2.82
N ALA A 45 -10.23 7.43 -2.10
CA ALA A 45 -11.50 6.69 -2.15
C ALA A 45 -12.05 6.50 -3.57
N GLY A 46 -11.86 7.48 -4.45
CA GLY A 46 -12.30 7.40 -5.85
C GLY A 46 -11.56 6.37 -6.71
N LEU A 47 -10.44 5.80 -6.23
CA LEU A 47 -9.67 4.79 -6.94
C LEU A 47 -9.85 3.37 -6.40
N ILE A 48 -10.53 3.19 -5.26
CA ILE A 48 -10.68 1.87 -4.62
C ILE A 48 -11.36 0.89 -5.59
N THR A 49 -12.55 1.22 -6.07
CA THR A 49 -13.30 0.36 -6.99
C THR A 49 -12.55 0.14 -8.30
N THR A 50 -11.90 1.19 -8.82
CA THR A 50 -11.10 1.13 -10.05
C THR A 50 -9.95 0.14 -9.92
N LEU A 51 -9.18 0.20 -8.82
CA LEU A 51 -8.08 -0.73 -8.59
C LEU A 51 -8.56 -2.14 -8.29
N ALA A 52 -9.69 -2.30 -7.59
CA ALA A 52 -10.27 -3.61 -7.30
C ALA A 52 -10.61 -4.41 -8.57
N VAL A 53 -10.93 -3.73 -9.67
CA VAL A 53 -11.22 -4.36 -10.98
C VAL A 53 -10.06 -4.27 -11.98
N ARG A 54 -8.90 -3.76 -11.56
CA ARG A 54 -7.69 -3.61 -12.39
C ARG A 54 -6.52 -4.40 -11.80
N PRO A 55 -6.59 -5.74 -11.81
CA PRO A 55 -5.52 -6.59 -11.30
C PRO A 55 -4.20 -6.39 -12.05
N ASP A 56 -4.24 -5.91 -13.30
CA ASP A 56 -3.06 -5.54 -14.08
C ASP A 56 -2.24 -4.39 -13.46
N LEU A 57 -2.92 -3.45 -12.79
CA LEU A 57 -2.28 -2.36 -12.05
C LEU A 57 -1.73 -2.84 -10.71
N LEU A 58 -2.48 -3.71 -10.01
CA LEU A 58 -2.01 -4.30 -8.74
C LEU A 58 -0.82 -5.24 -8.95
N ALA A 59 -0.75 -5.93 -10.08
CA ALA A 59 0.38 -6.78 -10.43
C ALA A 59 1.72 -6.01 -10.55
N GLN A 60 1.69 -4.68 -10.66
CA GLN A 60 2.90 -3.84 -10.64
C GLN A 60 3.50 -3.72 -9.23
N VAL A 61 2.74 -4.07 -8.19
CA VAL A 61 3.23 -4.16 -6.81
C VAL A 61 3.89 -5.53 -6.62
N THR A 62 5.21 -5.57 -6.80
CA THR A 62 6.00 -6.81 -6.71
C THR A 62 6.70 -6.96 -5.36
N GLY A 63 7.10 -8.18 -5.01
CA GLY A 63 7.83 -8.49 -3.77
C GLY A 63 6.94 -8.98 -2.61
N PHE A 64 5.68 -9.31 -2.93
CA PHE A 64 4.68 -9.88 -2.04
C PHE A 64 3.97 -11.01 -2.78
N ASP A 65 3.53 -12.03 -2.05
CA ASP A 65 2.77 -13.17 -2.58
C ASP A 65 1.33 -12.77 -2.89
N GLN A 66 0.79 -11.80 -2.15
CA GLN A 66 -0.56 -11.30 -2.31
C GLN A 66 -0.62 -9.79 -2.17
N VAL A 67 -1.41 -9.14 -3.02
CA VAL A 67 -1.63 -7.69 -3.00
C VAL A 67 -3.12 -7.41 -3.08
N GLU A 68 -3.63 -6.65 -2.12
CA GLU A 68 -5.04 -6.29 -2.03
C GLU A 68 -5.21 -4.77 -1.89
N VAL A 69 -6.34 -4.24 -2.32
CA VAL A 69 -6.72 -2.84 -2.07
C VAL A 69 -7.49 -2.76 -0.75
N ASP A 70 -7.14 -1.81 0.11
CA ASP A 70 -7.91 -1.53 1.33
C ASP A 70 -9.30 -0.96 0.93
N PRO A 71 -10.41 -1.64 1.26
CA PRO A 71 -11.76 -1.16 0.92
C PRO A 71 -12.12 0.15 1.62
N LEU A 72 -11.41 0.50 2.68
CA LEU A 72 -11.59 1.75 3.42
C LEU A 72 -10.69 2.88 2.88
N GLY A 73 -9.86 2.61 1.88
CA GLY A 73 -8.99 3.59 1.22
C GLY A 73 -7.89 4.16 2.10
N PHE A 74 -7.23 5.21 1.61
CA PHE A 74 -6.22 5.94 2.34
C PHE A 74 -6.87 6.69 3.51
N ARG A 75 -6.36 6.42 4.70
CA ARG A 75 -6.75 7.13 5.92
C ARG A 75 -5.51 7.82 6.47
N SER A 76 -5.61 9.13 6.71
CA SER A 76 -4.61 9.87 7.46
C SER A 76 -4.73 9.53 8.95
N GLY A 77 -4.48 8.28 9.30
CA GLY A 77 -4.34 7.83 10.68
C GLY A 77 -2.95 8.24 11.18
N ALA A 78 -2.93 8.95 12.30
CA ALA A 78 -1.75 9.43 12.99
C ALA A 78 -0.71 8.32 13.17
N MET A 79 0.55 8.74 13.25
CA MET A 79 1.65 7.99 13.86
C MET A 79 1.10 7.14 15.04
N ASN A 80 1.01 5.81 14.89
CA ASN A 80 0.60 4.82 15.92
C ASN A 80 -0.88 4.34 16.02
N GLU A 81 -1.47 3.76 14.97
CA GLU A 81 -2.55 2.75 15.17
C GLU A 81 -2.08 1.37 14.70
N LEU A 82 -1.20 0.78 15.52
CA LEU A 82 -1.03 -0.67 15.80
C LEU A 82 0.32 -0.86 16.54
N LEU A 83 0.43 -0.34 17.76
CA LEU A 83 1.25 -1.00 18.79
C LEU A 83 0.26 -1.71 19.71
N PRO A 84 0.16 -3.06 19.69
CA PRO A 84 -0.35 -3.77 20.84
C PRO A 84 0.66 -3.52 21.99
N ASP A 85 0.25 -2.68 22.93
CA ASP A 85 0.74 -2.52 24.30
C ASP A 85 2.28 -2.41 24.52
N PRO A 86 2.83 -1.22 24.85
CA PRO A 86 4.24 -1.06 25.25
C PRO A 86 4.61 -1.67 26.61
N ALA A 87 3.70 -2.30 27.36
CA ALA A 87 3.96 -2.74 28.73
C ALA A 87 4.84 -4.00 28.90
N ARG A 88 5.70 -4.37 27.94
CA ARG A 88 6.57 -5.56 28.06
C ARG A 88 8.08 -5.33 28.10
N PHE A 89 8.55 -4.09 28.14
CA PHE A 89 9.96 -3.81 28.44
C PHE A 89 10.04 -2.86 29.64
N ARG A 90 9.82 -3.46 30.81
CA ARG A 90 10.17 -2.85 32.10
C ARG A 90 11.59 -3.28 32.47
#